data_AF-A0A7J2I503-F1
#
_entry.id   AF-A0A7J2I503-F1
#
_cell.length_a   1.000
_cell.length_b   1.000
_cell.length_c   1.000
_cell.angle_alpha   90.00
_cell.angle_beta   90.00
_cell.angle_gamma   90.00
#
_symmetry.space_group_name_H-M   'P 1'
#
loop_
_entity.id
_entity.type
_entity.pdbx_description
1 polymer ?
#
loop_
_entity_poly.entity_id
_entity_poly.type
_entity_poly.pdbx_seq_one_letter_code
_entity_poly.pdbx_strand_id
1 'polypeptide(L)'
;KIALSLCDVAEEIYGWSVNRDVVIAAAVLHDVGKLFTYNSTEDGYERSDLGLKFDHLTLAMMELYARKFPPEVLHAVLSHHGDQSPTTPKTIEALIVSVADYADSTLNGKVIRAARYLAKKAVEEVELKQLTPEQAYEIIKAKKESGMEGVRKTVEKILAGGGPAGI
;
A
#
# COMPACT_ATOMS: atom_id res chain seq x y z
N LYS A 1 3.92 9.66 4.66
CA LYS A 1 4.06 10.22 6.04
C LYS A 1 4.40 9.15 7.08
N ILE A 2 3.86 7.93 6.99
CA ILE A 2 4.10 6.84 7.96
C ILE A 2 5.61 6.64 8.26
N ALA A 3 6.45 6.52 7.23
CA ALA A 3 7.89 6.36 7.41
C ALA A 3 8.56 7.52 8.18
N LEU A 4 8.12 8.76 7.97
CA LEU A 4 8.63 9.92 8.72
C LEU A 4 8.18 9.88 10.18
N SER A 5 6.93 9.48 10.44
CA SER A 5 6.46 9.29 11.83
C SER A 5 7.24 8.20 12.56
N LEU A 6 7.70 7.16 11.84
CA LEU A 6 8.59 6.16 12.42
C LEU A 6 10.02 6.69 12.64
N CYS A 7 10.50 7.62 11.82
CA CYS A 7 11.74 8.35 12.11
C CYS A 7 11.59 9.16 13.41
N ASP A 8 10.48 9.90 13.56
CA ASP A 8 10.19 10.68 14.77
C ASP A 8 10.17 9.76 16.01
N VAL A 9 9.52 8.60 15.92
CA VAL A 9 9.54 7.58 16.99
C VAL A 9 10.96 7.12 17.31
N ALA A 10 11.77 6.82 16.29
CA ALA A 10 13.14 6.35 16.49
C ALA A 10 14.03 7.42 17.16
N GLU A 11 13.90 8.67 16.73
CA GLU A 11 14.71 9.79 17.21
C GLU A 11 14.25 10.26 18.60
N GLU A 12 12.95 10.46 18.81
CA GLU A 12 12.41 11.06 20.03
C GLU A 12 12.22 10.06 21.18
N ILE A 13 11.81 8.83 20.87
CA ILE A 13 11.51 7.81 21.90
C ILE A 13 12.75 6.96 22.20
N TYR A 14 13.45 6.51 21.15
CA TYR A 14 14.58 5.60 21.33
C TYR A 14 15.94 6.30 21.34
N GLY A 15 16.02 7.57 20.96
CA GLY A 15 17.28 8.33 20.90
C GLY A 15 18.24 7.83 19.82
N TRP A 16 17.72 7.19 18.77
CA TRP A 16 18.53 6.68 17.67
C TRP A 16 18.75 7.76 16.61
N SER A 17 19.91 7.70 15.95
CA SER A 17 20.17 8.55 14.77
C SER A 17 19.62 7.87 13.53
N VAL A 18 18.86 8.60 12.72
CA VAL A 18 18.28 8.11 11.46
C VAL A 18 18.68 9.02 10.31
N ASN A 19 19.17 8.45 9.22
CA ASN A 19 19.34 9.21 7.99
C ASN A 19 17.99 9.35 7.27
N ARG A 20 17.28 10.45 7.53
CA ARG A 20 15.94 10.73 6.98
C ARG A 20 15.95 10.83 5.46
N ASP A 21 17.05 11.22 4.83
CA ASP A 21 17.13 11.31 3.36
C ASP A 21 17.08 9.91 2.72
N VAL A 22 17.74 8.92 3.33
CA VAL A 22 17.66 7.52 2.88
C VAL A 22 16.23 7.00 3.04
N VAL A 23 15.59 7.26 4.19
CA VAL A 23 14.20 6.84 4.42
C VAL A 23 13.25 7.47 3.42
N ILE A 24 13.36 8.77 3.16
CA ILE A 24 12.50 9.48 2.20
C ILE A 24 12.72 8.93 0.79
N ALA A 25 13.98 8.83 0.35
CA ALA A 25 14.31 8.33 -0.98
C ALA A 25 13.78 6.91 -1.17
N ALA A 26 14.07 6.00 -0.24
CA ALA A 26 13.62 4.62 -0.34
C ALA A 26 12.09 4.49 -0.24
N ALA A 27 11.43 5.23 0.65
CA ALA A 27 9.98 5.20 0.78
C ALA A 27 9.27 5.71 -0.48
N VAL A 28 9.83 6.69 -1.20
CA VAL A 28 9.27 7.16 -2.47
C VAL A 28 9.53 6.16 -3.61
N LEU A 29 10.65 5.46 -3.58
CA LEU A 29 11.12 4.63 -4.70
C LEU A 29 10.80 3.14 -4.56
N HIS A 30 10.42 2.65 -3.37
CA HIS A 30 10.40 1.21 -3.06
C HIS A 30 9.61 0.37 -4.07
N ASP A 31 8.51 0.94 -4.59
CA ASP A 31 7.59 0.30 -5.52
C ASP A 31 7.64 0.86 -6.95
N VAL A 32 8.61 1.71 -7.28
CA VAL A 32 8.72 2.34 -8.62
C VAL A 32 8.79 1.31 -9.74
N GLY A 33 9.30 0.12 -9.45
CA GLY A 33 9.37 -1.00 -10.39
C GLY A 33 8.02 -1.45 -10.92
N LYS A 34 6.91 -1.21 -10.18
CA LYS A 34 5.56 -1.58 -10.60
C LYS A 34 5.14 -0.89 -11.90
N LEU A 35 5.70 0.29 -12.20
CA LEU A 35 5.48 1.01 -13.46
C LEU A 35 5.95 0.21 -14.67
N PHE A 36 6.98 -0.62 -14.50
CA PHE A 36 7.49 -1.51 -15.55
C PHE A 36 6.85 -2.89 -15.49
N THR A 37 6.28 -3.28 -14.33
CA THR A 37 5.66 -4.59 -14.13
C THR A 37 4.24 -4.69 -14.71
N TYR A 38 3.50 -3.59 -14.77
CA TYR A 38 2.09 -3.60 -15.14
C TYR A 38 1.76 -2.63 -16.28
N ASN A 39 0.83 -3.04 -17.15
CA ASN A 39 0.15 -2.17 -18.11
C ASN A 39 -1.22 -1.79 -17.55
N SER A 40 -1.63 -0.54 -17.76
CA SER A 40 -3.00 -0.11 -17.47
C SER A 40 -3.92 -0.53 -18.61
N THR A 41 -5.06 -1.10 -18.29
CA THR A 41 -6.12 -1.48 -19.22
C THR A 41 -7.44 -0.81 -18.79
N GLU A 42 -8.49 -0.93 -19.62
CA GLU A 42 -9.83 -0.43 -19.26
C GLU A 42 -10.40 -1.16 -18.03
N ASP A 43 -10.08 -2.45 -17.87
CA ASP A 43 -10.56 -3.31 -16.79
C ASP A 43 -9.62 -3.36 -15.57
N GLY A 44 -8.54 -2.59 -15.56
CA GLY A 44 -7.58 -2.51 -14.46
C GLY A 44 -6.12 -2.63 -14.89
N TYR A 45 -5.44 -3.69 -14.42
CA TYR A 45 -4.00 -3.89 -14.66
C TYR A 45 -3.69 -5.33 -15.07
N GLU A 46 -2.81 -5.46 -16.06
CA GLU A 46 -2.23 -6.73 -16.48
C GLU A 46 -0.70 -6.68 -16.39
N ARG A 47 -0.03 -7.85 -16.36
CA ARG A 47 1.45 -7.88 -16.37
C ARG A 47 1.96 -7.49 -17.76
N SER A 48 2.93 -6.58 -17.80
CA SER A 48 3.63 -6.21 -19.04
C SER A 48 4.56 -7.34 -19.52
N ASP A 49 5.08 -7.25 -20.74
CA ASP A 49 6.06 -8.22 -21.27
C ASP A 49 7.33 -8.36 -20.42
N LEU A 50 7.80 -7.24 -19.84
CA LEU A 50 8.90 -7.22 -18.86
C LEU A 50 8.41 -7.76 -17.54
N GLY A 51 7.24 -7.29 -17.13
CA GLY A 51 6.58 -7.69 -15.91
C GLY A 51 6.36 -9.18 -15.83
N LEU A 52 6.17 -9.91 -16.94
CA LEU A 52 6.08 -11.38 -17.02
C LEU A 52 7.39 -12.11 -16.69
N LYS A 53 8.54 -11.47 -16.93
CA LYS A 53 9.89 -12.06 -16.79
C LYS A 53 10.58 -11.65 -15.49
N PHE A 54 10.34 -10.43 -15.03
CA PHE A 54 11.00 -9.85 -13.85
C PHE A 54 9.96 -9.30 -12.87
N ASP A 55 10.21 -9.49 -11.57
CA ASP A 55 9.43 -8.82 -10.53
C ASP A 55 9.76 -7.32 -10.44
N HIS A 56 8.94 -6.59 -9.69
CA HIS A 56 9.09 -5.14 -9.56
C HIS A 56 10.36 -4.74 -8.80
N LEU A 57 10.84 -5.55 -7.86
CA LEU A 57 12.10 -5.26 -7.15
C LEU A 57 13.29 -5.33 -8.09
N THR A 58 13.35 -6.37 -8.92
CA THR A 58 14.39 -6.58 -9.91
C THR A 58 14.43 -5.41 -10.88
N LEU A 59 13.26 -5.01 -11.41
CA LEU A 59 13.16 -3.87 -12.33
C LEU A 59 13.55 -2.55 -11.65
N ALA A 60 13.14 -2.34 -10.40
CA ALA A 60 13.55 -1.17 -9.62
C ALA A 60 15.07 -1.14 -9.40
N MET A 61 15.69 -2.27 -9.03
CA MET A 61 17.14 -2.35 -8.82
C MET A 61 17.93 -2.08 -10.09
N MET A 62 17.51 -2.62 -11.24
CA MET A 62 18.16 -2.35 -12.51
C MET A 62 18.19 -0.84 -12.82
N GLU A 63 17.05 -0.15 -12.66
CA GLU A 63 16.95 1.29 -12.93
C GLU A 63 17.75 2.13 -11.93
N LEU A 64 17.60 1.86 -10.63
CA LEU A 64 18.26 2.65 -9.58
C LEU A 64 19.79 2.43 -9.59
N TYR A 65 20.25 1.20 -9.84
CA TYR A 65 21.68 0.91 -9.96
C TYR A 65 22.29 1.59 -11.19
N ALA A 66 21.61 1.55 -12.35
CA ALA A 66 22.07 2.23 -13.56
C ALA A 66 22.19 3.76 -13.36
N ARG A 67 21.30 4.33 -12.53
CA ARG A 67 21.32 5.75 -12.13
C ARG A 67 22.30 6.08 -11.01
N LYS A 68 23.05 5.09 -10.51
CA LYS A 68 24.06 5.25 -9.45
C LYS A 68 23.48 5.80 -8.15
N PHE A 69 22.30 5.33 -7.76
CA PHE A 69 21.76 5.62 -6.43
C PHE A 69 22.70 5.11 -5.33
N PRO A 70 22.74 5.77 -4.16
CA PRO A 70 23.58 5.34 -3.04
C PRO A 70 23.25 3.90 -2.58
N PRO A 71 24.25 3.09 -2.16
CA PRO A 71 24.02 1.72 -1.71
C PRO A 71 22.99 1.58 -0.59
N GLU A 72 22.91 2.56 0.32
CA GLU A 72 21.97 2.57 1.44
C GLU A 72 20.52 2.70 0.95
N VAL A 73 20.28 3.49 -0.10
CA VAL A 73 18.95 3.63 -0.73
C VAL A 73 18.60 2.35 -1.50
N LEU A 74 19.56 1.78 -2.24
CA LEU A 74 19.36 0.51 -2.95
C LEU A 74 18.98 -0.61 -1.97
N HIS A 75 19.71 -0.74 -0.86
CA HIS A 75 19.44 -1.73 0.17
C HIS A 75 18.07 -1.51 0.83
N ALA A 76 17.72 -0.28 1.20
CA ALA A 76 16.41 0.03 1.79
C ALA A 76 15.24 -0.27 0.82
N VAL A 77 15.38 0.04 -0.48
CA VAL A 77 14.40 -0.32 -1.50
C VAL A 77 14.32 -1.84 -1.69
N LEU A 78 15.44 -2.54 -1.85
CA LEU A 78 15.45 -3.99 -2.08
C LEU A 78 14.84 -4.78 -0.91
N SER A 79 15.03 -4.27 0.30
CA SER A 79 14.66 -4.96 1.54
C SER A 79 13.29 -4.59 2.12
N HIS A 80 12.49 -3.77 1.43
CA HIS A 80 11.26 -3.22 2.01
C HIS A 80 10.18 -4.27 2.36
N HIS A 81 10.12 -5.43 1.70
CA HIS A 81 9.21 -6.53 2.09
C HIS A 81 9.69 -7.29 3.34
N GLY A 82 10.72 -6.80 4.02
CA GLY A 82 11.22 -7.36 5.27
C GLY A 82 11.79 -8.76 5.06
N ASP A 83 11.25 -9.74 5.79
CA ASP A 83 11.68 -11.14 5.71
C ASP A 83 11.33 -11.82 4.38
N GLN A 84 10.43 -11.22 3.58
CA GLN A 84 10.05 -11.74 2.26
C GLN A 84 10.85 -11.10 1.11
N SER A 85 11.70 -10.11 1.40
CA SER A 85 12.57 -9.52 0.39
C SER A 85 13.74 -10.45 0.03
N PRO A 86 14.33 -10.31 -1.18
CA PRO A 86 15.56 -11.02 -1.57
C PRO A 86 16.72 -10.79 -0.60
N THR A 87 16.70 -9.66 0.13
CA THR A 87 17.62 -9.34 1.21
C THR A 87 16.83 -8.74 2.36
N THR A 88 17.12 -9.18 3.58
CA THR A 88 16.46 -8.64 4.79
C THR A 88 17.01 -7.26 5.16
N PRO A 89 16.20 -6.38 5.76
CA PRO A 89 16.64 -5.06 6.18
C PRO A 89 17.72 -5.18 7.28
N LYS A 90 18.85 -4.50 7.07
CA LYS A 90 20.06 -4.51 7.93
C LYS A 90 20.42 -3.15 8.55
N THR A 91 19.70 -2.09 8.19
CA THR A 91 19.90 -0.72 8.70
C THR A 91 18.61 -0.22 9.32
N ILE A 92 18.71 0.80 10.18
CA ILE A 92 17.52 1.39 10.81
C ILE A 92 16.61 2.04 9.76
N GLU A 93 17.17 2.65 8.72
CA GLU A 93 16.42 3.25 7.62
C GLU A 93 15.65 2.20 6.82
N ALA A 94 16.29 1.07 6.48
CA ALA A 94 15.64 -0.03 5.79
C ALA A 94 14.53 -0.67 6.64
N LEU A 95 14.77 -0.84 7.95
CA LEU A 95 13.77 -1.33 8.89
C LEU A 95 12.57 -0.39 8.98
N ILE A 96 12.81 0.93 9.06
CA ILE A 96 11.74 1.94 9.08
C ILE A 96 10.91 1.87 7.80
N VAL A 97 11.54 1.78 6.63
CA VAL A 97 10.83 1.68 5.34
C VAL A 97 9.99 0.41 5.29
N SER A 98 10.55 -0.73 5.71
CA SER A 98 9.84 -2.01 5.72
C SER A 98 8.64 -2.00 6.67
N VAL A 99 8.81 -1.49 7.89
CA VAL A 99 7.70 -1.36 8.85
C VAL A 99 6.64 -0.38 8.34
N ALA A 100 7.04 0.71 7.68
CA ALA A 100 6.10 1.68 7.11
C ALA A 100 5.24 1.06 6.01
N ASP A 101 5.85 0.35 5.06
CA ASP A 101 5.14 -0.34 3.97
C ASP A 101 4.18 -1.41 4.52
N TYR A 102 4.67 -2.23 5.46
CA TYR A 102 3.84 -3.24 6.10
C TYR A 102 2.66 -2.63 6.86
N ALA A 103 2.88 -1.55 7.61
CA ALA A 103 1.83 -0.87 8.36
C ALA A 103 0.76 -0.29 7.43
N ASP A 104 1.15 0.38 6.35
CA ASP A 104 0.24 0.97 5.37
C ASP A 104 -0.62 -0.09 4.68
N SER A 105 0.04 -1.07 4.06
CA SER A 105 -0.62 -2.15 3.32
C SER A 105 -1.54 -2.99 4.23
N THR A 106 -1.10 -3.28 5.46
CA THR A 106 -1.91 -4.03 6.44
C THR A 106 -3.13 -3.25 6.89
N LEU A 107 -2.97 -1.97 7.22
CA LEU A 107 -4.09 -1.14 7.67
C LEU A 107 -5.14 -1.01 6.57
N ASN A 108 -4.70 -0.62 5.36
CA ASN A 108 -5.58 -0.46 4.21
C ASN A 108 -6.32 -1.77 3.88
N GLY A 109 -5.59 -2.89 3.80
CA GLY A 109 -6.18 -4.19 3.53
C GLY A 109 -7.20 -4.64 4.58
N LYS A 110 -6.94 -4.37 5.87
CA LYS A 110 -7.88 -4.66 6.96
C LYS A 110 -9.14 -3.80 6.88
N VAL A 111 -9.01 -2.50 6.56
CA VAL A 111 -10.15 -1.59 6.38
C VAL A 111 -11.05 -2.05 5.23
N ILE A 112 -10.47 -2.35 4.06
CA ILE A 112 -11.23 -2.84 2.91
C ILE A 112 -11.95 -4.16 3.23
N ARG A 113 -11.27 -5.11 3.89
CA ARG A 113 -11.87 -6.39 4.28
C ARG A 113 -13.04 -6.21 5.24
N ALA A 114 -12.88 -5.36 6.25
CA ALA A 114 -13.93 -5.05 7.20
C ALA A 114 -15.13 -4.36 6.52
N ALA A 115 -14.88 -3.44 5.60
CA ALA A 115 -15.92 -2.76 4.83
C ALA A 115 -16.72 -3.74 3.96
N ARG A 116 -16.04 -4.62 3.21
CA ARG A 116 -16.70 -5.67 2.41
C ARG A 116 -17.57 -6.59 3.27
N TYR A 117 -17.07 -6.99 4.43
CA TYR A 117 -17.84 -7.80 5.38
C TYR A 117 -19.12 -7.10 5.84
N LEU A 118 -19.03 -5.81 6.19
CA LEU A 118 -20.19 -5.02 6.61
C LEU A 118 -21.19 -4.83 5.47
N ALA A 119 -20.71 -4.55 4.26
CA ALA A 119 -21.56 -4.37 3.08
C ALA A 119 -22.38 -5.63 2.79
N LYS A 120 -21.73 -6.80 2.75
CA LYS A 120 -22.38 -8.10 2.55
C LYS A 120 -23.44 -8.43 3.62
N LYS A 121 -23.30 -7.87 4.82
CA LYS A 121 -24.30 -8.03 5.90
C LYS A 121 -25.45 -7.02 5.84
N ALA A 122 -25.27 -5.89 5.18
CA ALA A 122 -26.25 -4.80 5.17
C ALA A 122 -27.23 -4.90 4.01
N VAL A 123 -26.78 -5.40 2.87
CA VAL A 123 -27.55 -5.53 1.63
C VAL A 123 -27.42 -6.98 1.15
N GLU A 124 -28.55 -7.64 0.90
CA GLU A 124 -28.59 -8.98 0.32
C GLU A 124 -28.04 -8.93 -1.13
N GLU A 125 -27.38 -10.01 -1.56
CA GLU A 125 -26.85 -10.19 -2.92
C GLU A 125 -25.85 -9.11 -3.41
N VAL A 126 -25.25 -8.32 -2.52
CA VAL A 126 -24.20 -7.36 -2.90
C VAL A 126 -22.82 -7.99 -2.97
N GLU A 127 -22.17 -7.86 -4.12
CA GLU A 127 -20.78 -8.22 -4.35
C GLU A 127 -19.96 -7.00 -4.80
N LEU A 128 -19.35 -6.30 -3.82
CA LEU A 128 -18.42 -5.21 -4.08
C LEU A 128 -17.04 -5.78 -4.44
N LYS A 129 -16.85 -6.11 -5.72
CA LYS A 129 -15.59 -6.67 -6.23
C LYS A 129 -14.40 -5.74 -5.97
N GLN A 130 -14.58 -4.44 -6.23
CA GLN A 130 -13.59 -3.42 -5.94
C GLN A 130 -14.17 -2.36 -5.00
N LEU A 131 -13.32 -1.90 -4.08
CA LEU A 131 -13.59 -0.78 -3.17
C LEU A 131 -12.34 0.06 -3.11
N THR A 132 -12.50 1.37 -3.29
CA THR A 132 -11.40 2.30 -2.99
C THR A 132 -11.23 2.41 -1.47
N PRO A 133 -10.04 2.82 -0.98
CA PRO A 133 -9.82 3.09 0.44
C PRO A 133 -10.85 4.08 1.04
N GLU A 134 -11.23 5.09 0.27
CA GLU A 134 -12.22 6.12 0.66
C GLU A 134 -13.60 5.49 0.84
N GLN A 135 -14.05 4.68 -0.12
CA GLN A 135 -15.33 3.98 -0.03
C GLN A 135 -15.35 3.01 1.16
N ALA A 136 -14.26 2.29 1.37
CA ALA A 136 -14.13 1.39 2.51
C ALA A 136 -14.18 2.14 3.84
N TYR A 137 -13.51 3.29 3.94
CA TYR A 137 -13.57 4.15 5.11
C TYR A 137 -14.98 4.68 5.38
N GLU A 138 -15.70 5.16 4.37
CA GLU A 138 -17.07 5.66 4.53
C GLU A 138 -18.02 4.59 5.05
N ILE A 139 -17.87 3.34 4.60
CA ILE A 139 -18.66 2.20 5.15
C ILE A 139 -18.35 1.98 6.64
N ILE A 140 -17.08 1.99 7.02
CA ILE A 140 -16.65 1.80 8.42
C ILE A 140 -17.15 2.94 9.31
N LYS A 141 -17.06 4.18 8.81
CA LYS A 141 -17.56 5.37 9.49
C LYS A 141 -19.08 5.32 9.66
N ALA A 142 -19.83 5.00 8.61
CA ALA A 142 -21.28 4.86 8.67
C ALA A 142 -21.72 3.78 9.67
N LYS A 143 -20.97 2.68 9.77
CA LYS A 143 -21.21 1.66 10.81
C LYS A 143 -21.06 2.22 12.22
N LYS A 144 -20.04 3.05 12.46
CA LYS A 144 -19.79 3.68 13.77
C LYS A 144 -20.86 4.72 14.11
N GLU A 145 -21.29 5.52 13.15
CA GLU A 145 -22.19 6.66 13.36
C GLU A 145 -23.68 6.28 13.36
N SER A 146 -24.08 5.27 12.58
CA SER A 146 -25.49 4.97 12.31
C SER A 146 -25.80 3.48 12.21
N GLY A 147 -24.90 2.62 12.68
CA GLY A 147 -25.12 1.18 12.73
C GLY A 147 -25.27 0.54 11.34
N MET A 148 -26.01 -0.57 11.25
CA MET A 148 -26.20 -1.30 9.98
C MET A 148 -27.06 -0.53 8.97
N GLU A 149 -27.97 0.32 9.44
CA GLU A 149 -28.79 1.18 8.59
C GLU A 149 -27.91 2.18 7.82
N GLY A 150 -26.94 2.79 8.51
CA GLY A 150 -25.96 3.68 7.89
C GLY A 150 -25.12 2.97 6.84
N VAL A 151 -24.68 1.74 7.14
CA VAL A 151 -23.94 0.91 6.18
C VAL A 151 -24.78 0.67 4.93
N ARG A 152 -26.04 0.26 5.08
CA ARG A 152 -26.92 -0.03 3.94
C ARG A 152 -27.04 1.15 2.99
N LYS A 153 -27.41 2.33 3.53
CA LYS A 153 -27.55 3.57 2.75
C LYS A 153 -26.26 3.97 2.04
N THR A 154 -25.12 3.78 2.70
CA THR A 154 -23.81 4.09 2.13
C THR A 154 -23.47 3.15 0.97
N VAL A 155 -23.72 1.86 1.13
CA VAL A 155 -23.50 0.85 0.08
C VAL A 155 -24.41 1.09 -1.11
N GLU A 156 -25.70 1.33 -0.89
CA GLU A 156 -26.66 1.66 -1.96
C GLU A 156 -26.22 2.91 -2.74
N LYS A 157 -25.73 3.94 -2.04
CA LYS A 157 -25.19 5.15 -2.67
C LYS A 157 -23.94 4.85 -3.51
N ILE A 158 -23.04 3.98 -3.04
CA ILE A 158 -21.85 3.57 -3.78
C ILE A 158 -22.25 2.85 -5.07
N LEU A 159 -23.22 1.93 -4.99
CA LEU A 159 -23.73 1.19 -6.15
C LEU A 159 -24.42 2.11 -7.16
N ALA A 160 -25.19 3.10 -6.70
CA ALA A 160 -25.84 4.08 -7.57
C ALA A 160 -24.88 5.09 -8.23
N GLY A 161 -23.66 5.24 -7.70
CA GLY A 161 -22.70 6.27 -8.09
C GLY A 161 -21.82 5.96 -9.31
N GLY A 162 -21.87 4.75 -9.89
CA GLY A 162 -21.17 4.42 -11.15
C GLY A 162 -19.64 4.56 -11.16
N GLY A 163 -18.96 4.48 -10.01
CA GLY A 163 -17.49 4.35 -9.90
C GLY A 163 -17.05 2.89 -9.72
N PRO A 164 -15.75 2.56 -9.49
CA PRO A 164 -15.15 1.21 -9.58
C PRO A 164 -15.65 0.20 -8.52
N ALA A 165 -16.94 -0.06 -8.58
CA ALA A 165 -17.77 -0.98 -7.83
C ALA A 165 -19.04 -1.33 -8.64
N GLY A 166 -19.22 -0.76 -9.85
CA GLY A 166 -20.30 -1.09 -10.78
C GLY A 166 -19.82 -2.02 -11.90
N ILE A 167 -20.29 -3.28 -11.81
CA ILE A 167 -20.14 -4.44 -12.73
C ILE A 167 -18.83 -5.23 -12.60
#